data_AF-A0A955PDG1-F1
#
_entry.id   AF-A0A955PDG1-F1
#
_cell.length_a   1.000
_cell.length_b   1.000
_cell.length_c   1.000
_cell.angle_alpha   90.00
_cell.angle_beta   90.00
_cell.angle_gamma   90.00
#
_symmetry.space_group_name_H-M   'P 1'
#
loop_
_entity.id
_entity.type
_entity.pdbx_description
1 polymer ?
#
loop_
_entity_poly.entity_id
_entity_poly.type
_entity_poly.pdbx_seq_one_letter_code
_entity_poly.pdbx_strand_id
1 'polypeptide(L)'
;RWETAPPPSLDWTVSDLGCLDASPELESQAPNFHLTPEEREGLLLFLKESLDSLNQWVPAEFSQRQMEQLRCASCHEGKIEKVEEVGWESFVSLGAMLNEKKTTAQEAEEDFEDFEDFEEDLSDFPVEATISEHQVLPTLVWAGEKLRADWMEELLIGSLKRKTRDLMPARMPAFRSIAAPMTRGLAQSHGLPSLSPSISESDPSLSEVGERLVLDPPGLNCIACHPIGDRPAGSGNQGSSINLELAPHRLRRPFFELLLRNPQRFQPGSPMPQFIYENGQSAAQSFFEGDGRKQIEAIWNYLISIED
;
A
#
# COMPACT_ATOMS: atom_id res chain seq x y z
N ARG A 1 -22.86 -11.97 -11.20
CA ARG A 1 -24.15 -11.41 -10.74
C ARG A 1 -24.71 -12.39 -9.74
N TRP A 2 -24.71 -12.06 -8.45
CA TRP A 2 -25.48 -12.80 -7.48
C TRP A 2 -26.92 -12.28 -7.61
N GLU A 3 -27.75 -13.02 -8.31
CA GLU A 3 -29.17 -12.69 -8.45
C GLU A 3 -29.85 -12.85 -7.08
N THR A 4 -30.13 -11.70 -6.46
CA THR A 4 -31.33 -11.27 -5.71
C THR A 4 -32.34 -12.30 -5.19
N ALA A 5 -31.94 -13.49 -4.76
CA ALA A 5 -32.66 -14.13 -3.67
C ALA A 5 -32.19 -13.43 -2.39
N PRO A 6 -33.08 -12.80 -1.59
CA PRO A 6 -32.70 -12.49 -0.21
C PRO A 6 -32.17 -13.80 0.40
N PRO A 7 -31.09 -13.77 1.20
CA PRO A 7 -30.69 -14.96 1.94
C PRO A 7 -31.95 -15.49 2.64
N PRO A 8 -32.16 -16.82 2.69
CA PRO A 8 -33.31 -17.38 3.39
C PRO A 8 -33.40 -16.69 4.74
N SER A 9 -34.60 -16.23 5.11
CA SER A 9 -34.81 -15.65 6.42
C SER A 9 -34.45 -16.74 7.43
N LEU A 10 -33.23 -16.68 7.95
CA LEU A 10 -32.82 -17.47 9.09
C LEU A 10 -33.72 -16.99 10.21
N ASP A 11 -34.65 -17.84 10.60
CA ASP A 11 -35.39 -17.65 11.82
C ASP A 11 -34.39 -17.87 12.96
N TRP A 12 -33.70 -16.80 13.37
CA TRP A 12 -32.72 -16.82 14.45
C TRP A 12 -33.40 -16.92 15.81
N THR A 13 -34.56 -17.60 15.93
CA THR A 13 -35.12 -17.94 17.24
C THR A 13 -34.00 -18.57 18.05
N VAL A 14 -33.57 -17.84 19.08
CA VAL A 14 -32.39 -18.16 19.87
C VAL A 14 -32.62 -19.52 20.49
N SER A 15 -31.97 -20.53 19.91
CA SER A 15 -32.07 -21.92 20.31
C SER A 15 -30.69 -22.38 20.75
N ASP A 16 -30.67 -23.11 21.85
CA ASP A 16 -29.55 -23.87 22.39
C ASP A 16 -29.39 -25.23 21.68
N LEU A 17 -29.95 -25.40 20.47
CA LEU A 17 -29.83 -26.60 19.65
C LEU A 17 -28.99 -26.34 18.39
N GLY A 18 -28.49 -27.40 17.78
CA GLY A 18 -27.70 -27.31 16.54
C GLY A 18 -26.30 -26.74 16.77
N CYS A 19 -25.92 -25.70 16.02
CA CYS A 19 -24.57 -25.12 16.08
C CYS A 19 -24.23 -24.50 17.45
N LEU A 20 -25.23 -24.20 18.28
CA LEU A 20 -25.07 -23.63 19.62
C LEU A 20 -25.35 -24.65 20.74
N ASP A 21 -25.49 -25.94 20.41
CA ASP A 21 -25.74 -26.99 21.40
C ASP A 21 -24.59 -27.14 22.39
N ALA A 22 -24.92 -27.15 23.69
CA ALA A 22 -24.00 -27.37 24.79
C ALA A 22 -23.44 -28.79 24.87
N SER A 23 -24.16 -29.76 24.34
CA SER A 23 -23.80 -31.16 24.34
C SER A 23 -24.44 -31.85 23.14
N PRO A 24 -23.94 -31.57 21.91
CA PRO A 24 -24.49 -32.14 20.70
C PRO A 24 -24.45 -33.66 20.79
N GLU A 25 -25.59 -34.30 20.51
CA GLU A 25 -25.66 -35.76 20.42
C GLU A 25 -24.65 -36.28 19.38
N LEU A 26 -24.05 -37.44 19.64
CA LEU A 26 -23.08 -38.07 18.73
C LEU A 26 -23.64 -38.35 17.32
N GLU A 27 -24.97 -38.41 17.19
CA GLU A 27 -25.68 -38.62 15.92
C GLU A 27 -26.19 -37.31 15.27
N SER A 28 -25.91 -36.16 15.88
CA SER A 28 -26.29 -34.85 15.35
C SER A 28 -25.61 -34.59 14.00
N GLN A 29 -26.40 -34.17 13.01
CA GLN A 29 -25.88 -33.71 11.72
C GLN A 29 -25.42 -32.25 11.75
N ALA A 30 -25.60 -31.55 12.88
CA ALA A 30 -25.17 -30.17 13.03
C ALA A 30 -23.64 -30.08 13.20
N PRO A 31 -22.97 -29.09 12.59
CA PRO A 31 -21.55 -28.85 12.83
C PRO A 31 -21.27 -28.53 14.30
N ASN A 32 -20.27 -29.19 14.89
CA ASN A 32 -19.81 -28.92 16.25
C ASN A 32 -18.58 -28.01 16.22
N PHE A 33 -18.75 -26.76 16.66
CA PHE A 33 -17.70 -25.72 16.62
C PHE A 33 -16.81 -25.67 17.88
N HIS A 34 -16.98 -26.59 18.84
CA HIS A 34 -16.20 -26.63 20.09
C HIS A 34 -16.14 -25.28 20.85
N LEU A 35 -17.25 -24.54 20.87
CA LEU A 35 -17.35 -23.25 21.56
C LEU A 35 -17.25 -23.42 23.09
N THR A 36 -16.55 -22.51 23.77
CA THR A 36 -16.56 -22.47 25.23
C THR A 36 -17.95 -22.05 25.77
N PRO A 37 -18.27 -22.32 27.04
CA PRO A 37 -19.51 -21.83 27.65
C PRO A 37 -19.68 -20.30 27.50
N GLU A 38 -18.60 -19.54 27.69
CA GLU A 38 -18.58 -18.08 27.59
C GLU A 38 -18.81 -17.60 26.15
N GLU A 39 -18.16 -18.24 25.17
CA GLU A 39 -18.37 -17.93 23.74
C GLU A 39 -19.80 -18.22 23.30
N ARG A 40 -20.35 -19.36 23.72
CA ARG A 40 -21.74 -19.74 23.43
C ARG A 40 -22.72 -18.75 24.03
N GLU A 41 -22.53 -18.37 25.31
CA GLU A 41 -23.38 -17.37 25.96
C GLU A 41 -23.30 -16.01 25.26
N GLY A 42 -22.09 -15.56 24.88
CA GLY A 42 -21.89 -14.33 24.12
C GLY A 42 -22.62 -14.34 22.78
N LEU A 43 -22.55 -15.45 22.02
CA LEU A 43 -23.28 -15.61 20.76
C LEU A 43 -24.79 -15.60 20.97
N LEU A 44 -25.30 -16.30 21.99
CA LEU A 44 -26.74 -16.31 22.30
C LEU A 44 -27.24 -14.92 22.72
N LEU A 45 -26.44 -14.13 23.43
CA LEU A 45 -26.76 -12.74 23.77
C LEU A 45 -26.77 -11.87 22.51
N PHE A 46 -25.76 -12.00 21.66
CA PHE A 46 -25.68 -11.26 20.40
C PHE A 46 -26.87 -11.56 19.47
N LEU A 47 -27.29 -12.83 19.37
CA LEU A 47 -28.43 -13.23 18.56
C LEU A 47 -29.78 -12.71 19.05
N LYS A 48 -29.87 -12.23 20.31
CA LYS A 48 -31.07 -11.56 20.84
C LYS A 48 -31.16 -10.09 20.43
N GLU A 49 -30.08 -9.50 19.94
CA GLU A 49 -30.03 -8.11 19.46
C GLU A 49 -30.58 -7.97 18.04
N SER A 50 -30.71 -6.74 17.53
CA SER A 50 -31.27 -6.46 16.20
C SER A 50 -30.43 -6.99 15.02
N LEU A 51 -29.23 -7.52 15.30
CA LEU A 51 -28.24 -7.98 14.31
C LEU A 51 -27.79 -6.90 13.30
N ASP A 52 -28.16 -5.63 13.51
CA ASP A 52 -27.79 -4.52 12.62
C ASP A 52 -26.27 -4.35 12.50
N SER A 53 -25.52 -4.74 13.54
CA SER A 53 -24.06 -4.79 13.54
C SER A 53 -23.48 -5.76 12.50
N LEU A 54 -24.18 -6.84 12.14
CA LEU A 54 -23.76 -7.74 11.06
C LEU A 54 -23.81 -7.07 9.69
N ASN A 55 -24.62 -6.02 9.55
CA ASN A 55 -24.74 -5.21 8.34
C ASN A 55 -23.82 -3.98 8.37
N GLN A 56 -23.12 -3.72 9.47
CA GLN A 56 -22.11 -2.67 9.53
C GLN A 56 -20.90 -3.12 8.72
N TRP A 57 -20.67 -2.45 7.60
CA TRP A 57 -19.57 -2.75 6.69
C TRP A 57 -18.64 -1.55 6.60
N VAL A 58 -17.45 -1.68 7.20
CA VAL A 58 -16.37 -0.71 7.08
C VAL A 58 -15.41 -1.20 5.98
N PRO A 59 -15.31 -0.50 4.84
CA PRO A 59 -14.47 -0.96 3.72
C PRO A 59 -13.00 -1.18 4.13
N ALA A 60 -12.47 -0.29 4.98
CA ALA A 60 -11.09 -0.38 5.48
C ALA A 60 -10.86 -1.70 6.25
N GLU A 61 -11.73 -2.04 7.21
CA GLU A 61 -11.66 -3.31 7.95
C GLU A 61 -11.86 -4.52 7.03
N PHE A 62 -12.79 -4.43 6.07
CA PHE A 62 -12.96 -5.48 5.07
C PHE A 62 -11.65 -5.74 4.31
N SER A 63 -10.98 -4.68 3.87
CA SER A 63 -9.75 -4.77 3.09
C SER A 63 -8.62 -5.38 3.90
N GLN A 64 -8.46 -4.96 5.15
CA GLN A 64 -7.50 -5.55 6.08
C GLN A 64 -7.74 -7.06 6.25
N ARG A 65 -8.99 -7.46 6.55
CA ARG A 65 -9.35 -8.88 6.68
C ARG A 65 -9.08 -9.66 5.40
N GLN A 66 -9.33 -9.08 4.23
CA GLN A 66 -9.02 -9.73 2.96
C GLN A 66 -7.51 -9.92 2.76
N MET A 67 -6.68 -8.94 3.11
CA MET A 67 -5.20 -9.07 3.03
C MET A 67 -4.67 -10.19 3.91
N GLU A 68 -5.24 -10.34 5.12
CA GLU A 68 -4.90 -11.40 6.07
C GLU A 68 -5.38 -12.77 5.59
N GLN A 69 -6.66 -12.90 5.22
CA GLN A 69 -7.27 -14.15 4.76
C GLN A 69 -6.61 -14.71 3.49
N LEU A 70 -6.26 -13.82 2.55
CA LEU A 70 -5.57 -14.19 1.32
C LEU A 70 -4.07 -14.36 1.49
N ARG A 71 -3.55 -14.12 2.70
CA ARG A 71 -2.13 -14.24 3.05
C ARG A 71 -1.23 -13.46 2.09
N CYS A 72 -1.62 -12.22 1.74
CA CYS A 72 -0.86 -11.39 0.82
C CYS A 72 0.63 -11.25 1.27
N ALA A 73 0.87 -11.25 2.58
CA ALA A 73 2.20 -11.13 3.18
C ALA A 73 3.13 -12.27 2.80
N SER A 74 2.59 -13.46 2.51
CA SER A 74 3.38 -14.63 2.13
C SER A 74 4.11 -14.46 0.79
N CYS A 75 3.56 -13.65 -0.12
CA CYS A 75 4.24 -13.30 -1.36
C CYS A 75 5.00 -11.97 -1.23
N HIS A 76 4.44 -10.98 -0.54
CA HIS A 76 5.01 -9.63 -0.45
C HIS A 76 6.05 -9.46 0.67
N GLU A 77 6.80 -10.52 1.02
CA GLU A 77 7.87 -10.54 2.03
C GLU A 77 7.48 -9.94 3.40
N GLY A 78 6.21 -10.06 3.81
CA GLY A 78 5.73 -9.42 5.04
C GLY A 78 5.71 -7.89 5.02
N LYS A 79 6.01 -7.25 3.88
CA LYS A 79 5.98 -5.79 3.68
C LYS A 79 4.55 -5.32 3.41
N ILE A 80 3.67 -5.60 4.37
CA ILE A 80 2.30 -5.12 4.44
C ILE A 80 2.18 -4.26 5.69
N GLU A 81 1.28 -3.27 5.68
CA GLU A 81 0.91 -2.58 6.91
C GLU A 81 0.45 -3.58 7.96
N LYS A 82 1.22 -3.67 9.05
CA LYS A 82 0.78 -4.36 10.25
C LYS A 82 -0.02 -3.35 11.07
N VAL A 83 -1.30 -3.64 11.28
CA VAL A 83 -2.14 -2.85 12.19
C VAL A 83 -1.79 -3.14 13.66
N GLU A 84 -1.00 -4.19 13.94
CA GLU A 84 -0.71 -4.71 15.28
C GLU A 84 0.16 -3.82 16.19
N GLU A 85 0.71 -2.69 15.73
CA GLU A 85 1.51 -1.78 16.60
C GLU A 85 0.82 -0.46 16.97
N VAL A 86 -0.40 -0.22 16.50
CA VAL A 86 -1.26 0.87 17.00
C VAL A 86 -2.59 0.33 17.55
N GLY A 87 -2.53 -0.84 18.18
CA GLY A 87 -3.61 -1.33 19.03
C GLY A 87 -3.73 -0.50 20.32
N TRP A 88 -4.84 -0.68 21.05
CA TRP A 88 -5.08 -0.09 22.37
C TRP A 88 -3.88 -0.18 23.32
N GLU A 89 -3.01 -1.18 23.17
CA GLU A 89 -1.78 -1.36 23.94
C GLU A 89 -0.75 -0.24 23.73
N SER A 90 -0.61 0.30 22.51
CA SER A 90 0.22 1.47 22.24
C SER A 90 -0.36 2.75 22.85
N PHE A 91 -1.69 2.86 22.95
CA PHE A 91 -2.35 3.95 23.69
C PHE A 91 -2.18 3.82 25.21
N VAL A 92 -2.25 2.59 25.74
CA VAL A 92 -1.97 2.30 27.16
C VAL A 92 -0.51 2.57 27.48
N SER A 93 0.42 2.19 26.61
CA SER A 93 1.86 2.45 26.76
C SER A 93 2.18 3.94 26.64
N LEU A 94 1.55 4.67 25.73
CA LEU A 94 1.67 6.13 25.65
C LEU A 94 1.05 6.80 26.90
N GLY A 95 -0.08 6.30 27.37
CA GLY A 95 -0.71 6.72 28.62
C GLY A 95 0.19 6.50 29.84
N ALA A 96 0.89 5.35 29.90
CA ALA A 96 1.87 5.04 30.94
C ALA A 96 3.10 5.96 30.86
N MET A 97 3.68 6.15 29.67
CA MET A 97 4.81 7.07 29.45
C MET A 97 4.48 8.53 29.79
N LEU A 98 3.25 8.99 29.50
CA LEU A 98 2.80 10.34 29.86
C LEU A 98 2.53 10.50 31.35
N ASN A 99 2.23 9.40 32.06
CA ASN A 99 2.08 9.40 33.52
C ASN A 99 3.44 9.39 34.22
N GLU A 100 4.42 8.64 33.70
CA GLU A 100 5.79 8.59 34.24
C GLU A 100 6.54 9.92 34.04
N LYS A 101 6.34 10.61 32.91
CA LYS A 101 6.95 11.94 32.65
C LYS A 101 6.46 13.06 33.57
N LYS A 102 5.45 12.84 34.42
CA LYS A 102 5.09 13.78 35.50
C LYS A 102 5.96 13.64 36.75
N THR A 103 6.78 12.61 36.85
CA THR A 103 7.57 12.29 38.06
C THR A 103 9.08 12.32 37.88
N THR A 104 9.60 12.51 36.66
CA THR A 104 11.06 12.50 36.39
C THR A 104 11.48 13.64 35.46
N ALA A 105 11.08 14.88 35.81
CA ALA A 105 11.64 16.10 35.22
C ALA A 105 12.86 16.64 36.02
N GLN A 106 13.43 15.81 36.89
CA GLN A 106 14.65 16.10 37.61
C GLN A 106 15.44 14.79 37.66
N GLU A 107 16.69 14.82 37.20
CA GLU A 107 17.69 13.73 37.22
C GLU A 107 17.65 12.77 36.02
N ALA A 108 18.44 13.10 34.99
CA ALA A 108 19.31 12.17 34.23
C ALA A 108 19.98 12.91 33.06
N GLU A 109 20.90 13.83 33.38
CA GLU A 109 22.12 14.03 32.59
C GLU A 109 23.17 13.16 33.29
N GLU A 110 23.54 12.02 32.70
CA GLU A 110 24.84 11.35 32.80
C GLU A 110 24.74 9.94 32.18
N ASP A 111 25.81 9.54 31.48
CA ASP A 111 26.14 8.21 30.97
C ASP A 111 25.58 7.78 29.60
N PHE A 112 26.31 8.14 28.53
CA PHE A 112 26.35 7.37 27.29
C PHE A 112 27.75 7.44 26.65
N GLU A 113 28.69 6.67 27.22
CA GLU A 113 29.92 6.24 26.55
C GLU A 113 29.98 4.70 26.61
N ASP A 114 30.57 4.10 25.57
CA ASP A 114 30.83 2.67 25.32
C ASP A 114 29.69 1.81 24.71
N PHE A 115 29.61 1.83 23.38
CA PHE A 115 29.23 0.65 22.59
C PHE A 115 29.87 0.66 21.19
N GLU A 116 31.19 0.58 21.14
CA GLU A 116 31.94 0.11 19.96
C GLU A 116 32.40 -1.33 20.24
N ASP A 117 31.86 -2.29 19.47
CA ASP A 117 32.46 -3.57 19.07
C ASP A 117 31.38 -4.65 18.89
N PHE A 118 30.77 -4.69 17.70
CA PHE A 118 30.21 -5.93 17.15
C PHE A 118 30.16 -5.86 15.62
N GLU A 119 31.31 -5.78 14.97
CA GLU A 119 31.45 -6.20 13.57
C GLU A 119 31.69 -7.70 13.55
N GLU A 120 30.61 -8.49 13.34
CA GLU A 120 30.73 -9.90 13.02
C GLU A 120 30.73 -10.10 11.50
N ASP A 121 31.79 -10.77 11.07
CA ASP A 121 32.25 -11.04 9.72
C ASP A 121 31.22 -11.86 8.89
N LEU A 122 30.56 -11.20 7.93
CA LEU A 122 29.61 -11.83 7.00
C LEU A 122 30.27 -12.31 5.69
N SER A 123 31.60 -12.41 5.63
CA SER A 123 32.32 -12.71 4.37
C SER A 123 32.30 -14.20 3.94
N ASP A 124 31.79 -15.10 4.77
CA ASP A 124 31.91 -16.56 4.56
C ASP A 124 30.63 -17.26 4.01
N PHE A 125 29.58 -16.50 3.64
CA PHE A 125 28.44 -17.11 2.96
C PHE A 125 28.70 -17.21 1.44
N PRO A 126 28.74 -18.42 0.87
CA PRO A 126 28.89 -18.58 -0.57
C PRO A 126 27.65 -18.02 -1.25
N VAL A 127 27.81 -16.89 -1.94
CA VAL A 127 26.78 -16.28 -2.78
C VAL A 127 26.63 -17.12 -4.04
N GLU A 128 26.01 -18.29 -3.89
CA GLU A 128 25.48 -19.06 -5.02
C GLU A 128 24.28 -18.30 -5.60
N ALA A 129 24.57 -17.54 -6.65
CA ALA A 129 23.66 -16.77 -7.45
C ALA A 129 22.34 -17.51 -7.77
N THR A 130 21.23 -17.20 -7.10
CA THR A 130 19.88 -17.64 -7.53
C THR A 130 18.71 -16.82 -6.96
N ILE A 131 18.74 -15.48 -7.03
CA ILE A 131 17.55 -14.68 -7.38
C ILE A 131 18.09 -13.52 -8.20
N SER A 132 17.72 -13.42 -9.47
CA SER A 132 18.06 -12.22 -10.23
C SER A 132 17.53 -11.01 -9.46
N GLU A 133 18.37 -10.01 -9.23
CA GLU A 133 18.08 -8.70 -8.61
C GLU A 133 16.81 -8.01 -9.20
N HIS A 134 16.29 -8.53 -10.32
CA HIS A 134 15.08 -8.13 -11.02
C HIS A 134 13.75 -8.66 -10.45
N GLN A 135 13.72 -9.48 -9.39
CA GLN A 135 12.50 -10.16 -8.91
C GLN A 135 11.99 -9.71 -7.53
N VAL A 136 12.26 -8.47 -7.12
CA VAL A 136 11.70 -7.94 -5.87
C VAL A 136 10.22 -7.62 -6.04
N LEU A 137 9.36 -8.30 -5.29
CA LEU A 137 7.93 -8.00 -5.23
C LEU A 137 7.70 -6.66 -4.50
N PRO A 138 6.74 -5.84 -4.96
CA PRO A 138 6.53 -4.53 -4.36
C PRO A 138 6.02 -4.66 -2.93
N THR A 139 6.47 -3.77 -2.05
CA THR A 139 5.82 -3.57 -0.75
C THR A 139 4.36 -3.13 -0.94
N LEU A 140 3.47 -3.65 -0.10
CA LEU A 140 2.08 -3.21 -0.01
C LEU A 140 1.87 -2.16 1.08
N VAL A 141 2.94 -1.77 1.79
CA VAL A 141 2.89 -0.63 2.72
C VAL A 141 2.46 0.62 1.95
N TRP A 142 1.48 1.32 2.49
CA TRP A 142 0.83 2.52 1.97
C TRP A 142 0.19 2.33 0.59
N ALA A 143 -0.22 1.11 0.23
CA ALA A 143 -0.79 0.84 -1.10
C ALA A 143 -1.96 1.79 -1.42
N GLY A 144 -2.85 2.05 -0.46
CA GLY A 144 -3.99 2.94 -0.69
C GLY A 144 -3.64 4.43 -0.79
N GLU A 145 -2.57 4.88 -0.12
CA GLU A 145 -2.01 6.23 -0.22
C GLU A 145 -1.24 6.43 -1.53
N LYS A 146 -0.52 5.39 -1.96
CA LYS A 146 0.35 5.42 -3.15
C LYS A 146 -0.43 5.36 -4.45
N LEU A 147 -1.37 4.42 -4.51
CA LEU A 147 -1.98 3.96 -5.74
C LEU A 147 -3.41 4.48 -5.86
N ARG A 148 -3.80 4.77 -7.09
CA ARG A 148 -5.19 5.13 -7.37
C ARG A 148 -6.10 3.91 -7.22
N ALA A 149 -7.30 4.12 -6.68
CA ALA A 149 -8.23 3.05 -6.36
C ALA A 149 -8.78 2.36 -7.61
N ASP A 150 -9.06 3.13 -8.67
CA ASP A 150 -9.47 2.64 -9.98
C ASP A 150 -8.40 1.74 -10.62
N TRP A 151 -7.14 2.19 -10.61
CA TRP A 151 -6.03 1.39 -11.12
C TRP A 151 -5.77 0.12 -10.32
N MET A 152 -5.85 0.19 -8.98
CA MET A 152 -5.73 -1.01 -8.15
C MET A 152 -6.86 -2.00 -8.43
N GLU A 153 -8.06 -1.52 -8.77
CA GLU A 153 -9.21 -2.38 -9.04
C GLU A 153 -8.96 -3.16 -10.34
N GLU A 154 -8.48 -2.50 -11.39
CA GLU A 154 -8.05 -3.15 -12.63
C GLU A 154 -6.90 -4.15 -12.41
N LEU A 155 -5.93 -3.81 -11.56
CA LEU A 155 -4.85 -4.71 -11.17
C LEU A 155 -5.39 -5.97 -10.50
N LEU A 156 -6.27 -5.84 -9.50
CA LEU A 156 -6.83 -6.96 -8.75
C LEU A 156 -7.79 -7.79 -9.62
N ILE A 157 -8.52 -7.18 -10.56
CA ILE A 157 -9.34 -7.92 -11.53
C ILE A 157 -8.47 -8.66 -12.56
N GLY A 158 -7.23 -8.22 -12.76
CA GLY A 158 -6.33 -8.72 -13.79
C GLY A 158 -6.72 -8.24 -15.18
N SER A 159 -7.16 -6.98 -15.30
CA SER A 159 -7.59 -6.34 -16.54
C SER A 159 -6.69 -5.19 -17.01
N LEU A 160 -5.54 -4.96 -16.35
CA LEU A 160 -4.57 -3.96 -16.80
C LEU A 160 -4.16 -4.21 -18.26
N LYS A 161 -4.24 -3.16 -19.08
CA LYS A 161 -3.85 -3.19 -20.50
C LYS A 161 -2.35 -3.48 -20.68
N ARG A 162 -1.52 -2.83 -19.86
CA ARG A 162 -0.05 -2.92 -19.88
C ARG A 162 0.45 -3.39 -18.52
N LYS A 163 1.50 -4.22 -18.49
CA LYS A 163 2.17 -4.57 -17.24
C LYS A 163 2.98 -3.38 -16.74
N THR A 164 3.00 -3.18 -15.42
CA THR A 164 3.83 -2.14 -14.80
C THR A 164 5.33 -2.37 -15.00
N ARG A 165 5.74 -3.65 -15.06
CA ARG A 165 7.12 -4.10 -15.26
C ARG A 165 7.09 -5.26 -16.25
N ASP A 166 7.44 -4.99 -17.50
CA ASP A 166 7.28 -5.97 -18.59
C ASP A 166 8.10 -7.24 -18.37
N LEU A 167 9.31 -7.08 -17.82
CA LEU A 167 10.24 -8.17 -17.56
C LEU A 167 10.06 -8.84 -16.19
N MET A 168 8.97 -8.57 -15.47
CA MET A 168 8.66 -9.27 -14.20
C MET A 168 7.99 -10.62 -14.50
N PRO A 169 8.63 -11.77 -14.17
CA PRO A 169 8.03 -13.09 -14.36
C PRO A 169 6.95 -13.39 -13.32
N ALA A 170 7.08 -12.82 -12.11
CA ALA A 170 6.15 -13.04 -11.02
C ALA A 170 4.71 -12.61 -11.38
N ARG A 171 3.73 -13.41 -10.95
CA ARG A 171 2.30 -13.19 -11.22
C ARG A 171 1.53 -13.11 -9.91
N MET A 172 0.70 -12.09 -9.78
CA MET A 172 -0.28 -11.97 -8.69
C MET A 172 -1.60 -12.62 -9.15
N PRO A 173 -2.30 -13.39 -8.27
CA PRO A 173 -3.64 -13.88 -8.57
C PRO A 173 -4.64 -12.75 -8.84
N ALA A 174 -5.71 -13.06 -9.59
CA ALA A 174 -6.82 -12.13 -9.78
C ALA A 174 -7.89 -12.35 -8.69
N PHE A 175 -8.30 -11.27 -8.04
CA PHE A 175 -9.25 -11.23 -6.93
C PHE A 175 -10.56 -10.53 -7.33
N ARG A 176 -11.14 -10.97 -8.47
CA ARG A 176 -12.25 -10.28 -9.15
C ARG A 176 -13.46 -9.98 -8.27
N SER A 177 -13.84 -10.90 -7.38
CA SER A 177 -15.04 -10.76 -6.54
C SER A 177 -14.88 -9.73 -5.42
N ILE A 178 -13.65 -9.39 -5.03
CA ILE A 178 -13.37 -8.50 -3.90
C ILE A 178 -12.62 -7.22 -4.31
N ALA A 179 -12.22 -7.09 -5.58
CA ALA A 179 -11.38 -5.99 -6.04
C ALA A 179 -11.95 -4.60 -5.69
N ALA A 180 -13.20 -4.32 -6.05
CA ALA A 180 -13.84 -3.04 -5.75
C ALA A 180 -13.92 -2.73 -4.23
N PRO A 181 -14.49 -3.60 -3.38
CA PRO A 181 -14.53 -3.31 -1.94
C PRO A 181 -13.14 -3.24 -1.29
N MET A 182 -12.19 -4.06 -1.75
CA MET A 182 -10.82 -4.10 -1.24
C MET A 182 -10.04 -2.80 -1.57
N THR A 183 -10.12 -2.30 -2.79
CA THR A 183 -9.40 -1.07 -3.16
C THR A 183 -9.95 0.18 -2.50
N ARG A 184 -11.27 0.25 -2.34
CA ARG A 184 -11.94 1.34 -1.64
C ARG A 184 -11.53 1.39 -0.17
N GLY A 185 -11.43 0.23 0.48
CA GLY A 185 -11.01 0.18 1.86
C GLY A 185 -9.52 0.43 2.06
N LEU A 186 -8.66 -0.03 1.14
CA LEU A 186 -7.26 0.39 1.12
C LEU A 186 -7.13 1.91 1.03
N ALA A 187 -7.91 2.59 0.19
CA ALA A 187 -7.89 4.05 0.17
C ALA A 187 -8.38 4.66 1.50
N GLN A 188 -9.48 4.13 2.05
CA GLN A 188 -10.06 4.64 3.30
C GLN A 188 -9.19 4.40 4.53
N SER A 189 -8.36 3.35 4.57
CA SER A 189 -7.41 3.13 5.68
C SER A 189 -6.38 4.25 5.79
N HIS A 190 -6.18 5.03 4.73
CA HIS A 190 -5.36 6.23 4.72
C HIS A 190 -6.16 7.54 4.79
N GLY A 191 -7.45 7.49 5.10
CA GLY A 191 -8.31 8.67 5.12
C GLY A 191 -8.56 9.29 3.74
N LEU A 192 -8.32 8.53 2.66
CA LEU A 192 -8.50 9.00 1.30
C LEU A 192 -9.88 8.64 0.74
N PRO A 193 -10.36 9.37 -0.28
CA PRO A 193 -11.56 9.01 -1.01
C PRO A 193 -11.46 7.60 -1.63
N SER A 194 -12.55 6.85 -1.51
CA SER A 194 -12.70 5.49 -2.03
C SER A 194 -12.54 5.39 -3.54
N LEU A 195 -12.91 6.45 -4.25
CA LEU A 195 -12.67 6.59 -5.69
C LEU A 195 -11.63 7.67 -5.90
N SER A 196 -10.68 7.41 -6.79
CA SER A 196 -9.69 8.41 -7.13
C SER A 196 -10.34 9.53 -7.97
N PRO A 197 -9.97 10.80 -7.74
CA PRO A 197 -10.48 11.90 -8.53
C PRO A 197 -10.11 11.73 -10.01
N SER A 198 -10.91 12.28 -10.91
CA SER A 198 -10.54 12.36 -12.32
C SER A 198 -9.22 13.11 -12.48
N ILE A 199 -8.41 12.68 -13.43
CA ILE A 199 -7.17 13.37 -13.77
C ILE A 199 -7.55 14.65 -14.53
N SER A 200 -7.03 15.79 -14.09
CA SER A 200 -7.25 17.08 -14.76
C SER A 200 -6.59 17.10 -16.14
N GLU A 201 -7.11 17.92 -17.04
CA GLU A 201 -6.47 18.19 -18.33
C GLU A 201 -5.09 18.83 -18.14
N SER A 202 -4.19 18.56 -19.09
CA SER A 202 -2.85 19.13 -19.12
C SER A 202 -2.86 20.60 -19.49
N ASP A 203 -2.06 21.41 -18.80
CA ASP A 203 -1.66 22.73 -19.29
C ASP A 203 -0.56 22.56 -20.35
N PRO A 204 -0.81 22.91 -21.63
CA PRO A 204 0.16 22.71 -22.71
C PRO A 204 1.49 23.44 -22.48
N SER A 205 1.46 24.62 -21.83
CA SER A 205 2.67 25.39 -21.57
C SER A 205 3.57 24.74 -20.52
N LEU A 206 2.97 24.13 -19.51
CA LEU A 206 3.68 23.35 -18.50
C LEU A 206 4.12 21.99 -19.04
N SER A 207 3.31 21.37 -19.90
CA SER A 207 3.63 20.12 -20.58
C SER A 207 4.90 20.24 -21.44
N GLU A 208 5.04 21.31 -22.23
CA GLU A 208 6.24 21.53 -23.06
C GLU A 208 7.52 21.65 -22.20
N VAL A 209 7.43 22.33 -21.06
CA VAL A 209 8.55 22.44 -20.12
C VAL A 209 8.82 21.11 -19.42
N GLY A 210 7.76 20.37 -19.05
CA GLY A 210 7.85 19.05 -18.42
C GLY A 210 8.49 18.01 -19.32
N GLU A 211 8.17 18.02 -20.62
CA GLU A 211 8.77 17.16 -21.62
C GLU A 211 10.30 17.34 -21.62
N ARG A 212 10.76 18.59 -21.71
CA ARG A 212 12.18 18.91 -21.69
C ARG A 212 12.86 18.54 -20.36
N LEU A 213 12.18 18.73 -19.23
CA LEU A 213 12.67 18.27 -17.93
C LEU A 213 12.88 16.74 -17.88
N VAL A 214 12.00 15.98 -18.53
CA VAL A 214 12.04 14.52 -18.54
C VAL A 214 13.02 13.96 -19.57
N LEU A 215 13.15 14.59 -20.73
CA LEU A 215 13.86 14.05 -21.90
C LEU A 215 15.28 14.61 -22.12
N ASP A 216 15.55 15.86 -21.73
CA ASP A 216 16.78 16.54 -22.13
C ASP A 216 17.84 16.55 -21.01
N PRO A 217 19.14 16.45 -21.32
CA PRO A 217 20.24 16.92 -20.48
C PRO A 217 20.46 18.43 -20.74
N PRO A 218 19.67 19.33 -20.10
CA PRO A 218 19.99 19.81 -18.75
C PRO A 218 18.83 19.66 -17.74
N GLY A 219 17.79 18.92 -18.11
CA GLY A 219 16.69 18.54 -17.22
C GLY A 219 17.09 17.42 -16.26
N LEU A 220 16.10 16.76 -15.68
CA LEU A 220 16.30 15.63 -14.77
C LEU A 220 16.59 14.32 -15.51
N ASN A 221 16.43 14.31 -16.85
CA ASN A 221 16.77 13.19 -17.73
C ASN A 221 16.18 11.84 -17.26
N CYS A 222 14.91 11.82 -16.88
CA CYS A 222 14.25 10.64 -16.33
C CYS A 222 14.22 9.49 -17.35
N ILE A 223 14.24 9.80 -18.64
CA ILE A 223 14.30 8.81 -19.73
C ILE A 223 15.58 7.95 -19.71
N ALA A 224 16.64 8.38 -19.02
CA ALA A 224 17.83 7.57 -18.84
C ALA A 224 17.52 6.21 -18.19
N CYS A 225 16.55 6.16 -17.27
CA CYS A 225 16.19 4.94 -16.54
C CYS A 225 14.74 4.49 -16.78
N HIS A 226 13.86 5.37 -17.24
CA HIS A 226 12.45 5.06 -17.44
C HIS A 226 12.05 5.08 -18.92
N PRO A 227 11.31 4.07 -19.41
CA PRO A 227 10.69 4.14 -20.72
C PRO A 227 9.44 5.03 -20.65
N ILE A 228 9.02 5.52 -21.81
CA ILE A 228 7.84 6.37 -21.97
C ILE A 228 7.05 5.88 -23.18
N GLY A 229 5.87 5.29 -22.94
CA GLY A 229 5.12 4.60 -23.97
C GLY A 229 5.98 3.50 -24.62
N ASP A 230 6.17 3.59 -25.94
CA ASP A 230 7.03 2.66 -26.68
C ASP A 230 8.48 3.15 -26.84
N ARG A 231 8.80 4.34 -26.29
CA ARG A 231 10.17 4.86 -26.27
C ARG A 231 10.96 4.15 -25.16
N PRO A 232 12.03 3.41 -25.50
CA PRO A 232 12.82 2.68 -24.51
C PRO A 232 13.59 3.63 -23.60
N ALA A 233 13.88 3.16 -22.38
CA ALA A 233 14.81 3.83 -21.48
C ALA A 233 16.22 3.87 -22.09
N GLY A 234 17.00 4.91 -21.76
CA GLY A 234 18.40 5.02 -22.17
C GLY A 234 19.28 3.87 -21.66
N SER A 235 18.94 3.29 -20.50
CA SER A 235 19.58 2.09 -19.93
C SER A 235 19.25 0.79 -20.68
N GLY A 236 18.35 0.83 -21.67
CA GLY A 236 17.85 -0.35 -22.36
C GLY A 236 16.92 -1.21 -21.49
N ASN A 237 16.49 -2.35 -22.03
CA ASN A 237 15.40 -3.14 -21.43
C ASN A 237 15.76 -3.78 -20.07
N GLN A 238 17.00 -4.22 -19.87
CA GLN A 238 17.40 -4.97 -18.66
C GLN A 238 17.61 -4.08 -17.42
N GLY A 239 17.78 -2.77 -17.60
CA GLY A 239 17.90 -1.77 -16.54
C GLY A 239 16.72 -0.79 -16.51
N SER A 240 15.65 -1.08 -17.24
CA SER A 240 14.49 -0.22 -17.36
C SER A 240 13.65 -0.27 -16.09
N SER A 241 13.38 0.90 -15.52
CA SER A 241 12.40 1.08 -14.46
C SER A 241 10.97 1.06 -15.03
N ILE A 242 9.98 1.39 -14.20
CA ILE A 242 8.57 1.47 -14.60
C ILE A 242 8.35 2.47 -15.74
N ASN A 243 7.43 2.17 -16.65
CA ASN A 243 7.05 3.10 -17.72
C ASN A 243 6.34 4.33 -17.14
N LEU A 244 6.81 5.53 -17.48
CA LEU A 244 6.29 6.78 -16.92
C LEU A 244 4.92 7.18 -17.48
N GLU A 245 4.53 6.68 -18.66
CA GLU A 245 3.17 6.83 -19.20
C GLU A 245 2.11 6.34 -18.20
N LEU A 246 2.42 5.31 -17.43
CA LEU A 246 1.51 4.75 -16.42
C LEU A 246 1.36 5.64 -15.19
N ALA A 247 2.28 6.58 -14.95
CA ALA A 247 2.39 7.26 -13.66
C ALA A 247 1.10 8.01 -13.27
N PRO A 248 0.45 8.81 -14.14
CA PRO A 248 -0.73 9.57 -13.73
C PRO A 248 -1.96 8.70 -13.47
N HIS A 249 -2.08 7.59 -14.20
CA HIS A 249 -3.17 6.63 -14.05
C HIS A 249 -2.93 5.65 -12.90
N ARG A 250 -1.69 5.44 -12.50
CA ARG A 250 -1.32 4.52 -11.42
C ARG A 250 -1.18 5.18 -10.05
N LEU A 251 -0.48 6.31 -9.99
CA LEU A 251 -0.10 6.97 -8.73
C LEU A 251 -1.08 8.06 -8.36
N ARG A 252 -1.31 8.23 -7.06
CA ARG A 252 -1.97 9.44 -6.56
C ARG A 252 -1.00 10.60 -6.67
N ARG A 253 -1.50 11.75 -7.14
CA ARG A 253 -0.67 12.96 -7.35
C ARG A 253 0.11 13.39 -6.09
N PRO A 254 -0.47 13.46 -4.88
CA PRO A 254 0.29 13.80 -3.68
C PRO A 254 1.47 12.84 -3.43
N PHE A 255 1.27 11.54 -3.62
CA PHE A 255 2.34 10.56 -3.49
C PHE A 255 3.41 10.72 -4.57
N PHE A 256 3.03 11.01 -5.82
CA PHE A 256 3.98 11.28 -6.90
C PHE A 256 4.89 12.48 -6.57
N GLU A 257 4.33 13.57 -6.04
CA GLU A 257 5.10 14.75 -5.63
C GLU A 257 6.10 14.41 -4.51
N LEU A 258 5.69 13.62 -3.53
CA LEU A 258 6.57 13.17 -2.46
C LEU A 258 7.68 12.23 -2.97
N LEU A 259 7.32 11.30 -3.87
CA LEU A 259 8.25 10.36 -4.48
C LEU A 259 9.34 11.10 -5.25
N LEU A 260 8.99 12.06 -6.09
CA LEU A 260 9.98 12.83 -6.87
C LEU A 260 10.91 13.68 -6.00
N ARG A 261 10.40 14.17 -4.86
CA ARG A 261 11.25 14.94 -3.93
C ARG A 261 12.36 14.08 -3.35
N ASN A 262 12.02 12.93 -2.76
CA ASN A 262 13.00 12.04 -2.15
C ASN A 262 12.53 10.57 -2.19
N PRO A 263 12.93 9.81 -3.22
CA PRO A 263 12.54 8.41 -3.35
C PRO A 263 13.04 7.50 -2.22
N GLN A 264 14.19 7.83 -1.62
CA GLN A 264 14.81 7.03 -0.56
C GLN A 264 13.93 6.91 0.68
N ARG A 265 13.03 7.88 0.92
CA ARG A 265 12.07 7.84 2.04
C ARG A 265 11.03 6.72 1.90
N PHE A 266 10.74 6.29 0.67
CA PHE A 266 9.74 5.25 0.39
C PHE A 266 10.37 3.91 0.04
N GLN A 267 11.57 3.94 -0.53
CA GLN A 267 12.34 2.76 -0.86
C GLN A 267 13.82 3.04 -0.59
N PRO A 268 14.31 2.73 0.62
CA PRO A 268 15.74 2.81 0.93
C PRO A 268 16.55 1.97 -0.07
N GLY A 269 17.64 2.53 -0.59
CA GLY A 269 18.46 1.88 -1.62
C GLY A 269 17.87 1.98 -3.03
N SER A 270 16.83 2.80 -3.24
CA SER A 270 16.29 3.06 -4.58
C SER A 270 17.38 3.61 -5.51
N PRO A 271 17.48 3.14 -6.78
CA PRO A 271 18.39 3.74 -7.76
C PRO A 271 17.93 5.12 -8.24
N MET A 272 16.67 5.49 -7.99
CA MET A 272 16.14 6.82 -8.31
C MET A 272 16.76 7.88 -7.37
N PRO A 273 17.44 8.91 -7.91
CA PRO A 273 18.13 9.90 -7.10
C PRO A 273 17.15 10.86 -6.43
N GLN A 274 17.63 11.56 -5.39
CA GLN A 274 16.92 12.71 -4.84
C GLN A 274 17.01 13.87 -5.82
N PHE A 275 15.89 14.27 -6.42
CA PHE A 275 15.87 15.37 -7.39
C PHE A 275 15.68 16.74 -6.76
N ILE A 276 14.97 16.80 -5.63
CA ILE A 276 14.71 18.05 -4.91
C ILE A 276 15.46 18.03 -3.59
N TYR A 277 16.37 18.99 -3.42
CA TYR A 277 17.17 19.17 -2.20
C TYR A 277 16.31 19.78 -1.08
N GLU A 278 16.85 19.81 0.14
CA GLU A 278 16.12 20.30 1.33
C GLU A 278 15.70 21.78 1.22
N ASN A 279 16.45 22.58 0.46
CA ASN A 279 16.13 23.97 0.17
C ASN A 279 14.98 24.14 -0.87
N GLY A 280 14.41 23.04 -1.37
CA GLY A 280 13.35 23.04 -2.37
C GLY A 280 13.81 23.21 -3.81
N GLN A 281 15.13 23.27 -4.06
CA GLN A 281 15.68 23.41 -5.41
C GLN A 281 16.14 22.07 -6.00
N SER A 282 16.39 22.04 -7.31
CA SER A 282 16.97 20.89 -8.02
C SER A 282 18.25 21.23 -8.79
N ALA A 283 18.93 20.23 -9.34
CA ALA A 283 20.07 20.43 -10.24
C ALA A 283 19.69 21.08 -11.58
N ALA A 284 18.42 20.99 -11.99
CA ALA A 284 17.92 21.50 -13.28
C ALA A 284 17.67 23.02 -13.24
N GLN A 285 18.72 23.79 -12.96
CA GLN A 285 18.64 25.24 -12.72
C GLN A 285 18.12 26.05 -13.91
N SER A 286 18.27 25.54 -15.14
CA SER A 286 17.74 26.16 -16.36
C SER A 286 16.21 26.15 -16.44
N PHE A 287 15.53 25.43 -15.56
CA PHE A 287 14.08 25.32 -15.50
C PHE A 287 13.56 25.91 -14.20
N PHE A 288 12.75 26.96 -14.29
CA PHE A 288 12.18 27.66 -13.14
C PHE A 288 13.20 28.07 -12.07
N GLU A 289 14.43 28.42 -12.46
CA GLU A 289 15.51 28.79 -11.52
C GLU A 289 15.77 27.71 -10.44
N GLY A 290 15.55 26.44 -10.82
CA GLY A 290 15.68 25.29 -9.94
C GLY A 290 14.49 25.04 -9.01
N ASP A 291 13.39 25.80 -9.07
CA ASP A 291 12.21 25.61 -8.20
C ASP A 291 11.59 24.22 -8.39
N GLY A 292 11.85 23.33 -7.44
CA GLY A 292 11.45 21.92 -7.51
C GLY A 292 9.95 21.71 -7.54
N ARG A 293 9.16 22.61 -6.93
CA ARG A 293 7.70 22.50 -6.95
C ARG A 293 7.15 22.77 -8.35
N LYS A 294 7.64 23.83 -9.01
CA LYS A 294 7.24 24.16 -10.39
C LYS A 294 7.71 23.12 -11.39
N GLN A 295 8.90 22.54 -11.17
CA GLN A 295 9.40 21.46 -12.00
C GLN A 295 8.56 20.18 -11.88
N ILE A 296 8.21 19.76 -10.66
CA ILE A 296 7.31 18.62 -10.44
C ILE A 296 5.95 18.86 -11.09
N GLU A 297 5.42 20.08 -11.00
CA GLU A 297 4.18 20.48 -11.66
C GLU A 297 4.26 20.32 -13.19
N ALA A 298 5.32 20.85 -13.80
CA ALA A 298 5.54 20.74 -15.24
C ALA A 298 5.68 19.27 -15.68
N ILE A 299 6.45 18.47 -14.92
CA ILE A 299 6.60 17.03 -15.18
C ILE A 299 5.24 16.34 -15.09
N TRP A 300 4.41 16.62 -14.08
CA TRP A 300 3.08 16.03 -13.97
C TRP A 300 2.21 16.39 -15.19
N ASN A 301 2.22 17.66 -15.63
CA ASN A 301 1.49 18.12 -16.82
C ASN A 301 1.95 17.41 -18.10
N TYR A 302 3.24 17.17 -18.25
CA TYR A 302 3.75 16.35 -19.35
C TYR A 302 3.28 14.91 -19.25
N LEU A 303 3.35 14.27 -18.08
CA LEU A 303 2.96 12.87 -17.96
C LEU A 303 1.47 12.64 -18.24
N ILE A 304 0.58 13.58 -17.86
CA ILE A 304 -0.85 13.50 -18.18
C ILE A 304 -1.18 13.82 -19.65
N SER A 305 -0.26 14.46 -20.40
CA SER A 305 -0.48 14.75 -21.82
C SER A 305 -0.07 13.60 -22.73
N ILE A 306 0.64 12.60 -22.19
CA ILE A 306 0.95 11.36 -22.89
C ILE A 306 -0.34 10.53 -22.94
N GLU A 307 -0.84 10.27 -24.14
CA GLU A 307 -2.00 9.41 -24.35
C GLU A 307 -1.63 7.92 -24.17
N ASP A 308 -2.59 7.15 -23.64
CA ASP A 308 -2.52 5.73 -23.31
C ASP A 308 -2.88 4.81 -24.49
#